data_AF-A0A840NDL6-F1
#
_entry.id   AF-A0A840NDL6-F1
#
_cell.length_a   1.000
_cell.length_b   1.000
_cell.length_c   1.000
_cell.angle_alpha   90.00
_cell.angle_beta   90.00
_cell.angle_gamma   90.00
#
_symmetry.space_group_name_H-M   'P 1'
#
loop_
_entity.id
_entity.type
_entity.pdbx_description
1 polymer ?
#
loop_
_entity_poly.entity_id
_entity_poly.type
_entity_poly.pdbx_seq_one_letter_code
_entity_poly.pdbx_strand_id
1 'polypeptide(L)'
;MDADPARGSLVPGWLSRWWVDGRLTTDGAVTFAASTRRMTSVPAEGLAGHAQEVPHARHVRVLPGVLHREQATAIGSDGWSRLASALRDLTASGPDVLVDAGRWSPQTPWPLLGAADRVLLAVRPSLRSCSGSTDLARHLADRYAAVELAVLAADSRGAADTAAALGLPVGLTVPEDAMSAHVFSDGARSPARLDRRPLWRATRRNARAFHRQAHQPVRFDHDTNVGVDIVRAGIE
;
A
#
# COMPACT_ATOMS: atom_id res chain seq x y z
N MET A 1 2.14 -2.28 6.69
CA MET A 1 1.62 -1.45 7.80
C MET A 1 0.12 -1.51 7.75
N ASP A 2 -0.50 -1.71 8.91
CA ASP A 2 -1.93 -1.49 9.06
C ASP A 2 -2.13 -0.03 9.50
N ALA A 3 -2.91 0.74 8.75
CA ALA A 3 -3.22 2.14 9.04
C ALA A 3 -4.72 2.42 8.96
N ASP A 4 -5.56 1.38 8.95
CA ASP A 4 -7.01 1.52 8.83
C ASP A 4 -7.60 2.11 10.13
N PRO A 5 -8.16 3.33 10.09
CA PRO A 5 -8.79 3.95 11.27
C PRO A 5 -10.07 3.23 11.71
N ALA A 6 -10.68 2.44 10.83
CA ALA A 6 -11.92 1.71 11.04
C ALA A 6 -11.71 0.27 11.54
N ARG A 7 -10.52 0.00 12.10
CA ARG A 7 -10.02 -1.32 12.56
C ARG A 7 -9.57 -2.18 11.39
N GLY A 8 -8.27 -2.25 11.20
CA GLY A 8 -7.67 -3.08 10.16
C GLY A 8 -7.89 -4.57 10.36
N SER A 9 -7.81 -5.30 9.25
CA SER A 9 -8.09 -6.74 9.21
C SER A 9 -6.86 -7.62 9.45
N LEU A 10 -5.66 -7.04 9.55
CA LEU A 10 -4.43 -7.83 9.61
C LEU A 10 -4.28 -8.61 10.93
N VAL A 11 -4.57 -7.97 12.07
CA VAL A 11 -4.52 -8.59 13.40
C VAL A 11 -5.60 -9.66 13.58
N PRO A 12 -6.91 -9.38 13.38
CA PRO A 12 -7.95 -10.41 13.50
C PRO A 12 -7.84 -11.47 12.40
N GLY A 13 -7.20 -11.15 11.29
CA GLY A 13 -7.02 -12.02 10.14
C GLY A 13 -5.73 -12.84 10.17
N TRP A 14 -4.89 -12.62 9.17
CA TRP A 14 -3.67 -13.40 8.93
C TRP A 14 -2.71 -13.46 10.12
N LEU A 15 -2.65 -12.42 10.95
CA LEU A 15 -1.73 -12.34 12.09
C LEU A 15 -2.30 -12.94 13.38
N SER A 16 -3.57 -13.32 13.40
CA SER A 16 -4.33 -13.75 14.59
C SER A 16 -3.60 -14.80 15.42
N ARG A 17 -3.07 -15.85 14.78
CA ARG A 17 -2.35 -16.93 15.48
C ARG A 17 -1.17 -16.41 16.30
N TRP A 18 -0.42 -15.45 15.78
CA TRP A 18 0.78 -14.94 16.44
C TRP A 18 0.46 -13.89 17.49
N TRP A 19 -0.64 -13.18 17.31
CA TRP A 19 -1.19 -12.32 18.35
C TRP A 19 -1.68 -13.15 19.55
N VAL A 20 -2.46 -14.22 19.30
CA VAL A 20 -2.94 -15.14 20.36
C VAL A 20 -1.80 -15.84 21.09
N ASP A 21 -0.75 -16.26 20.35
CA ASP A 21 0.46 -16.87 20.93
C ASP A 21 1.37 -15.85 21.67
N GLY A 22 1.01 -14.56 21.72
CA GLY A 22 1.81 -13.51 22.35
C GLY A 22 3.10 -13.14 21.63
N ARG A 23 3.26 -13.55 20.36
CA ARG A 23 4.45 -13.25 19.54
C ARG A 23 4.36 -11.91 18.80
N LEU A 24 3.16 -11.37 18.63
CA LEU A 24 2.92 -10.05 18.07
C LEU A 24 2.06 -9.22 19.03
N THR A 25 2.34 -7.92 19.10
CA THR A 25 1.51 -6.94 19.80
C THR A 25 0.77 -6.07 18.77
N THR A 26 -0.12 -5.20 19.25
CA THR A 26 -1.01 -4.41 18.38
C THR A 26 -0.67 -2.92 18.35
N ASP A 27 0.35 -2.49 19.08
CA ASP A 27 0.52 -1.08 19.42
C ASP A 27 1.60 -0.39 18.57
N GLY A 28 2.02 -0.98 17.45
CA GLY A 28 3.16 -0.51 16.65
C GLY A 28 3.05 0.95 16.21
N ALA A 29 1.98 1.32 15.50
CA ALA A 29 1.76 2.68 15.03
C ALA A 29 1.56 3.69 16.18
N VAL A 30 0.88 3.27 17.26
CA VAL A 30 0.58 4.12 18.41
C VAL A 30 1.85 4.40 19.22
N THR A 31 2.64 3.36 19.51
CA THR A 31 3.91 3.50 20.23
C THR A 31 4.91 4.34 19.43
N PHE A 32 4.95 4.18 18.11
CA PHE A 32 5.76 5.04 17.24
C PHE A 32 5.31 6.51 17.32
N ALA A 33 4.00 6.76 17.21
CA ALA A 33 3.49 8.13 17.26
C ALA A 33 3.78 8.81 18.60
N ALA A 34 3.70 8.05 19.70
CA ALA A 34 4.01 8.53 21.05
C ALA A 34 5.51 8.79 21.26
N SER A 35 6.39 7.87 20.83
CA SER A 35 7.85 8.01 20.99
C SER A 35 8.41 9.16 20.17
N THR A 36 7.81 9.43 19.00
CA THR A 36 8.28 10.45 18.05
C THR A 36 7.55 11.79 18.17
N ARG A 37 6.64 11.97 19.16
CA ARG A 37 5.74 13.13 19.23
C ARG A 37 6.39 14.52 19.28
N ARG A 38 7.67 14.59 19.64
CA ARG A 38 8.45 15.84 19.70
C ARG A 38 9.29 16.09 18.44
N MET A 39 9.20 15.21 17.45
CA MET A 39 9.94 15.30 16.20
C MET A 39 9.05 15.87 15.11
N THR A 40 9.67 16.46 14.09
CA THR A 40 8.97 16.92 12.88
C THR A 40 9.03 15.88 11.76
N SER A 41 10.18 15.22 11.63
CA SER A 41 10.44 14.11 10.70
C SER A 41 11.20 13.02 11.44
N VAL A 42 11.06 11.78 11.00
CA VAL A 42 11.66 10.61 11.64
C VAL A 42 12.38 9.79 10.57
N PRO A 43 13.65 9.41 10.77
CA PRO A 43 14.35 8.53 9.84
C PRO A 43 13.90 7.06 10.02
N ALA A 44 14.32 6.18 9.12
CA ALA A 44 13.90 4.78 9.09
C ALA A 44 14.21 4.02 10.39
N GLU A 45 15.31 4.36 11.08
CA GLU A 45 15.70 3.76 12.37
C GLU A 45 14.65 4.02 13.45
N GLY A 46 13.86 5.08 13.33
CA GLY A 46 12.76 5.35 14.24
C GLY A 46 11.64 4.31 14.19
N LEU A 47 11.60 3.44 13.18
CA LEU A 47 10.68 2.29 13.11
C LEU A 47 11.18 1.09 13.92
N ALA A 48 12.44 1.08 14.33
CA ALA A 48 13.02 -0.01 15.13
C ALA A 48 12.29 -0.13 16.47
N GLY A 49 11.98 -1.36 16.88
CA GLY A 49 11.21 -1.65 18.09
C GLY A 49 9.69 -1.46 17.94
N HIS A 50 9.22 -0.81 16.87
CA HIS A 50 7.79 -0.66 16.56
C HIS A 50 7.32 -1.64 15.48
N ALA A 51 8.16 -1.87 14.47
CA ALA A 51 7.93 -2.90 13.47
C ALA A 51 8.35 -4.28 14.00
N GLN A 52 7.49 -5.28 13.79
CA GLN A 52 7.61 -6.62 14.35
C GLN A 52 7.83 -7.64 13.23
N GLU A 53 8.74 -8.59 13.45
CA GLU A 53 8.96 -9.67 12.50
C GLU A 53 7.75 -10.61 12.46
N VAL A 54 7.33 -11.01 11.26
CA VAL A 54 6.28 -12.02 11.11
C VAL A 54 6.93 -13.41 11.22
N PRO A 55 6.52 -14.26 12.19
CA PRO A 55 7.14 -15.58 12.31
C PRO A 55 6.96 -16.40 11.04
N HIS A 56 7.99 -17.15 10.64
CA HIS A 56 8.00 -17.94 9.38
C HIS A 56 7.96 -17.10 8.08
N ALA A 57 7.98 -15.77 8.16
CA ALA A 57 8.12 -14.86 7.03
C ALA A 57 9.18 -13.79 7.35
N ARG A 58 10.44 -14.23 7.54
CA ARG A 58 11.55 -13.40 8.04
C ARG A 58 11.88 -12.16 7.20
N HIS A 59 11.43 -12.11 5.94
CA HIS A 59 11.58 -10.97 5.04
C HIS A 59 10.42 -9.96 5.17
N VAL A 60 9.45 -10.23 6.04
CA VAL A 60 8.26 -9.40 6.26
C VAL A 60 8.28 -8.89 7.68
N ARG A 61 8.20 -7.57 7.80
CA ARG A 61 7.90 -6.88 9.05
C ARG A 61 6.51 -6.27 8.96
N VAL A 62 5.77 -6.35 10.05
CA VAL A 62 4.49 -5.67 10.21
C VAL A 62 4.68 -4.50 11.16
N LEU A 63 4.11 -3.35 10.83
CA LEU A 63 3.80 -2.31 11.80
C LEU A 63 2.31 -2.44 12.12
N PRO A 64 1.94 -3.06 13.26
CA PRO A 64 0.56 -3.19 13.66
C PRO A 64 -0.07 -1.81 13.83
N GLY A 65 -1.30 -1.72 13.36
CA GLY A 65 -1.97 -0.46 13.13
C GLY A 65 -2.82 0.00 14.28
N VAL A 66 -3.91 0.66 13.91
CA VAL A 66 -4.87 1.22 14.83
C VAL A 66 -5.94 0.16 15.15
N LEU A 67 -6.11 -0.20 16.42
CA LEU A 67 -7.18 -1.10 16.85
C LEU A 67 -8.51 -0.39 17.08
N HIS A 68 -8.45 0.91 17.42
CA HIS A 68 -9.60 1.72 17.81
C HIS A 68 -9.55 3.12 17.20
N ARG A 69 -10.70 3.70 16.89
CA ARG A 69 -10.78 5.01 16.21
C ARG A 69 -10.08 6.12 17.01
N GLU A 70 -10.11 6.03 18.33
CA GLU A 70 -9.48 6.95 19.26
C GLU A 70 -7.95 6.99 19.09
N GLN A 71 -7.34 5.85 18.79
CA GLN A 71 -5.90 5.77 18.51
C GLN A 71 -5.56 6.46 17.18
N ALA A 72 -6.40 6.34 16.14
CA ALA A 72 -6.18 7.05 14.87
C ALA A 72 -6.26 8.58 15.07
N THR A 73 -7.22 9.03 15.88
CA THR A 73 -7.34 10.43 16.29
C THR A 73 -6.12 10.89 17.09
N ALA A 74 -5.62 10.05 18.02
CA ALA A 74 -4.45 10.37 18.84
C ALA A 74 -3.14 10.44 18.03
N ILE A 75 -2.99 9.61 16.99
CA ILE A 75 -1.86 9.70 16.05
C ILE A 75 -1.93 11.03 15.30
N GLY A 76 -3.11 11.39 14.79
CA GLY A 76 -3.36 12.66 14.13
C GLY A 76 -2.52 12.88 12.86
N SER A 77 -2.72 14.02 12.20
CA SER A 77 -2.01 14.35 10.96
C SER A 77 -0.49 14.38 11.14
N ASP A 78 -0.01 14.91 12.27
CA ASP A 78 1.44 15.01 12.53
C ASP A 78 2.07 13.63 12.76
N GLY A 79 1.40 12.73 13.49
CA GLY A 79 1.88 11.36 13.68
C GLY A 79 1.91 10.57 12.37
N TRP A 80 0.88 10.72 11.53
CA TRP A 80 0.89 10.13 10.18
C TRP A 80 1.99 10.71 9.30
N SER A 81 2.28 12.02 9.41
CA SER A 81 3.36 12.66 8.65
C SER A 81 4.74 12.16 9.08
N ARG A 82 4.95 11.92 10.37
CA ARG A 82 6.18 11.28 10.88
C ARG A 82 6.32 9.84 10.41
N LEU A 83 5.24 9.06 10.44
CA LEU A 83 5.23 7.70 9.88
C LEU A 83 5.56 7.72 8.39
N ALA A 84 4.94 8.62 7.62
CA ALA A 84 5.25 8.82 6.21
C ALA A 84 6.74 9.12 5.98
N SER A 85 7.35 10.01 6.78
CA SER A 85 8.78 10.31 6.66
C SER A 85 9.67 9.09 6.89
N ALA A 86 9.40 8.31 7.94
CA ALA A 86 10.20 7.13 8.25
C ALA A 86 10.02 6.02 7.22
N LEU A 87 8.81 5.85 6.67
CA LEU A 87 8.54 4.86 5.62
C LEU A 87 9.21 5.23 4.30
N ARG A 88 9.23 6.51 3.92
CA ARG A 88 9.95 6.98 2.71
C ARG A 88 11.46 6.79 2.86
N ASP A 89 12.00 7.07 4.03
CA ASP A 89 13.42 6.82 4.30
C ASP A 89 13.73 5.32 4.28
N LEU A 90 12.81 4.48 4.80
CA LEU A 90 12.94 3.03 4.73
C LEU A 90 12.95 2.53 3.28
N THR A 91 12.05 3.01 2.41
CA THR A 91 12.02 2.54 1.01
C THR A 91 13.27 2.92 0.23
N ALA A 92 13.92 4.05 0.58
CA ALA A 92 15.20 4.44 -0.01
C ALA A 92 16.32 3.41 0.27
N SER A 93 16.20 2.61 1.34
CA SER A 93 17.13 1.52 1.65
C SER A 93 16.81 0.17 0.96
N GLY A 94 15.76 0.11 0.14
CA GLY A 94 15.41 -1.05 -0.70
C GLY A 94 14.12 -1.84 -0.34
N PRO A 95 13.63 -1.89 0.91
CA PRO A 95 12.37 -2.59 1.22
C PRO A 95 11.14 -1.98 0.55
N ASP A 96 10.25 -2.83 0.04
CA ASP A 96 8.91 -2.41 -0.38
C ASP A 96 8.01 -2.15 0.84
N VAL A 97 7.25 -1.06 0.81
CA VAL A 97 6.28 -0.72 1.86
C VAL A 97 4.85 -0.82 1.31
N LEU A 98 4.03 -1.65 1.96
CA LEU A 98 2.59 -1.70 1.75
C LEU A 98 1.87 -1.10 2.95
N VAL A 99 0.96 -0.17 2.71
CA VAL A 99 0.11 0.47 3.72
C VAL A 99 -1.35 0.14 3.42
N ASP A 100 -2.03 -0.50 4.37
CA ASP A 100 -3.49 -0.58 4.36
C ASP A 100 -4.04 0.70 4.99
N ALA A 101 -4.48 1.65 4.17
CA ALA A 101 -5.05 2.92 4.64
C ALA A 101 -6.53 2.82 5.05
N GLY A 102 -7.12 1.63 4.93
CA GLY A 102 -8.51 1.40 5.30
C GLY A 102 -9.53 2.03 4.37
N ARG A 103 -10.73 2.21 4.93
CA ARG A 103 -11.87 2.81 4.22
C ARG A 103 -11.79 4.34 4.24
N TRP A 104 -12.41 4.97 3.24
CA TRP A 104 -12.59 6.42 3.25
C TRP A 104 -13.39 6.86 4.46
N SER A 105 -12.80 7.77 5.25
CA SER A 105 -13.42 8.35 6.42
C SER A 105 -12.77 9.70 6.76
N PRO A 106 -13.35 10.50 7.66
CA PRO A 106 -12.68 11.70 8.18
C PRO A 106 -11.33 11.42 8.85
N GLN A 107 -11.07 10.16 9.26
CA GLN A 107 -9.83 9.74 9.89
C GLN A 107 -8.81 9.14 8.90
N THR A 108 -9.11 9.12 7.59
CA THR A 108 -8.19 8.61 6.57
C THR A 108 -6.78 9.20 6.76
N PRO A 109 -5.71 8.39 6.78
CA PRO A 109 -4.35 8.84 7.06
C PRO A 109 -3.74 9.53 5.82
N TRP A 110 -4.28 10.70 5.45
CA TRP A 110 -3.90 11.45 4.25
C TRP A 110 -2.39 11.69 4.09
N PRO A 111 -1.60 11.94 5.15
CA PRO A 111 -0.15 12.07 5.01
C PRO A 111 0.55 10.81 4.48
N LEU A 112 0.03 9.61 4.76
CA LEU A 112 0.57 8.37 4.21
C LEU A 112 0.28 8.26 2.71
N LEU A 113 -0.94 8.63 2.28
CA LEU A 113 -1.31 8.64 0.86
C LEU A 113 -0.46 9.63 0.08
N GLY A 114 -0.24 10.84 0.62
CA GLY A 114 0.60 11.85 -0.02
C GLY A 114 2.10 11.53 -0.05
N ALA A 115 2.53 10.50 0.67
CA ALA A 115 3.90 10.01 0.65
C ALA A 115 4.10 8.75 -0.20
N ALA A 116 3.01 8.14 -0.67
CA ALA A 116 3.05 6.90 -1.42
C ALA A 116 3.44 7.14 -2.88
N ASP A 117 4.28 6.28 -3.43
CA ASP A 117 4.61 6.29 -4.87
C ASP A 117 3.38 5.91 -5.72
N ARG A 118 2.45 5.15 -5.13
CA ARG A 118 1.19 4.72 -5.74
C ARG A 118 0.08 4.59 -4.71
N VAL A 119 -1.12 4.96 -5.11
CA VAL A 119 -2.35 4.76 -4.33
C VAL A 119 -3.27 3.81 -5.09
N LEU A 120 -3.65 2.71 -4.44
CA LEU A 120 -4.58 1.73 -5.00
C LEU A 120 -5.97 1.87 -4.37
N LEU A 121 -6.98 2.13 -5.20
CA LEU A 121 -8.38 2.14 -4.79
C LEU A 121 -9.01 0.76 -5.01
N ALA A 122 -9.28 0.04 -3.91
CA ALA A 122 -9.94 -1.25 -3.97
C ALA A 122 -11.44 -1.12 -4.26
N VAL A 123 -11.92 -1.80 -5.31
CA VAL A 123 -13.31 -1.68 -5.78
C VAL A 123 -13.83 -3.02 -6.32
N ARG A 124 -15.13 -3.29 -6.12
CA ARG A 124 -15.83 -4.41 -6.75
C ARG A 124 -16.51 -3.97 -8.06
N PRO A 125 -16.50 -4.79 -9.13
CA PRO A 125 -17.14 -4.46 -10.41
C PRO A 125 -18.66 -4.58 -10.30
N SER A 126 -19.28 -3.61 -9.64
CA SER A 126 -20.74 -3.52 -9.47
C SER A 126 -21.15 -2.05 -9.48
N LEU A 127 -22.35 -1.76 -9.99
CA LEU A 127 -22.88 -0.39 -10.04
C LEU A 127 -22.89 0.27 -8.66
N ARG A 128 -23.29 -0.46 -7.62
CA ARG A 128 -23.30 0.03 -6.23
C ARG A 128 -21.90 0.41 -5.75
N SER A 129 -20.91 -0.46 -5.97
CA SER A 129 -19.54 -0.18 -5.53
C SER A 129 -18.92 0.95 -6.33
N CYS A 130 -19.15 1.02 -7.64
CA CYS A 130 -18.62 2.10 -8.47
C CYS A 130 -19.24 3.44 -8.07
N SER A 131 -20.57 3.51 -7.98
CA SER A 131 -21.28 4.73 -7.57
C SER A 131 -20.86 5.21 -6.18
N GLY A 132 -20.65 4.30 -5.22
CA GLY A 132 -20.16 4.65 -3.88
C GLY A 132 -18.69 5.06 -3.82
N SER A 133 -17.91 4.81 -4.88
CA SER A 133 -16.48 5.13 -4.95
C SER A 133 -16.18 6.33 -5.84
N THR A 134 -17.14 6.85 -6.61
CA THR A 134 -16.93 7.94 -7.58
C THR A 134 -16.30 9.18 -6.95
N ASP A 135 -16.81 9.63 -5.79
CA ASP A 135 -16.30 10.84 -5.15
C ASP A 135 -14.88 10.68 -4.59
N LEU A 136 -14.59 9.51 -4.01
CA LEU A 136 -13.23 9.20 -3.59
C LEU A 136 -12.30 9.11 -4.78
N ALA A 137 -12.69 8.42 -5.85
CA ALA A 137 -11.87 8.26 -7.05
C ALA A 137 -11.46 9.62 -7.62
N ARG A 138 -12.42 10.53 -7.76
CA ARG A 138 -12.17 11.92 -8.20
C ARG A 138 -11.25 12.66 -7.24
N HIS A 139 -11.55 12.61 -5.93
CA HIS A 139 -10.73 13.27 -4.92
C HIS A 139 -9.27 12.78 -4.91
N LEU A 140 -9.06 11.47 -5.08
CA LEU A 140 -7.72 10.91 -5.17
C LEU A 140 -7.01 11.34 -6.46
N ALA A 141 -7.71 11.30 -7.61
CA ALA A 141 -7.15 11.71 -8.90
C ALA A 141 -6.75 13.20 -8.93
N ASP A 142 -7.54 14.07 -8.31
CA ASP A 142 -7.25 15.50 -8.22
C ASP A 142 -6.02 15.79 -7.33
N ARG A 143 -5.71 14.89 -6.39
CA ARG A 143 -4.71 15.10 -5.35
C ARG A 143 -3.39 14.38 -5.59
N TYR A 144 -3.42 13.22 -6.26
CA TYR A 144 -2.26 12.34 -6.40
C TYR A 144 -2.07 11.93 -7.86
N ALA A 145 -0.81 11.95 -8.31
CA ALA A 145 -0.47 11.68 -9.71
C ALA A 145 -0.58 10.18 -10.10
N ALA A 146 -0.41 9.27 -9.13
CA ALA A 146 -0.35 7.83 -9.38
C ALA A 146 -1.45 7.09 -8.61
N VAL A 147 -2.70 7.24 -9.07
CA VAL A 147 -3.86 6.52 -8.53
C VAL A 147 -4.32 5.46 -9.53
N GLU A 148 -4.40 4.21 -9.07
CA GLU A 148 -4.84 3.08 -9.88
C GLU A 148 -5.90 2.27 -9.13
N LEU A 149 -6.70 1.49 -9.86
CA LEU A 149 -7.72 0.61 -9.28
C LEU A 149 -7.13 -0.76 -8.94
N ALA A 150 -7.51 -1.27 -7.77
CA ALA A 150 -7.40 -2.67 -7.39
C ALA A 150 -8.78 -3.33 -7.54
N VAL A 151 -9.06 -3.92 -8.70
CA VAL A 151 -10.40 -4.43 -9.02
C VAL A 151 -10.56 -5.88 -8.60
N LEU A 152 -11.60 -6.17 -7.82
CA LEU A 152 -12.00 -7.53 -7.46
C LEU A 152 -12.88 -8.13 -8.58
N ALA A 153 -12.29 -8.48 -9.73
CA ALA A 153 -13.02 -8.98 -10.89
C ALA A 153 -12.69 -10.44 -11.21
N ALA A 154 -13.70 -11.17 -11.68
CA ALA A 154 -13.56 -12.53 -12.18
C ALA A 154 -12.96 -12.58 -13.61
N ASP A 155 -13.11 -11.50 -14.38
CA ASP A 155 -12.66 -11.39 -15.77
C ASP A 155 -12.13 -9.99 -16.13
N SER A 156 -11.58 -9.85 -17.33
CA SER A 156 -11.03 -8.58 -17.84
C SER A 156 -12.11 -7.55 -18.18
N ARG A 157 -13.34 -7.99 -18.49
CA ARG A 157 -14.41 -7.09 -18.87
C ARG A 157 -14.92 -6.29 -17.69
N GLY A 158 -15.15 -6.95 -16.55
CA GLY A 158 -15.53 -6.28 -15.30
C GLY A 158 -14.47 -5.28 -14.84
N ALA A 159 -13.19 -5.58 -15.04
CA ALA A 159 -12.09 -4.65 -14.77
C ALA A 159 -12.15 -3.41 -15.69
N ALA A 160 -12.33 -3.60 -16.99
CA ALA A 160 -12.43 -2.51 -17.96
C ALA A 160 -13.65 -1.61 -17.72
N ASP A 161 -14.82 -2.20 -17.45
CA ASP A 161 -16.05 -1.46 -17.16
C ASP A 161 -15.91 -0.64 -15.87
N THR A 162 -15.22 -1.19 -14.85
CA THR A 162 -14.95 -0.46 -13.59
C THR A 162 -14.01 0.71 -13.80
N ALA A 163 -12.96 0.54 -14.63
CA ALA A 163 -12.06 1.62 -15.00
C ALA A 163 -12.77 2.74 -15.73
N ALA A 164 -13.62 2.40 -16.71
CA ALA A 164 -14.44 3.37 -17.42
C ALA A 164 -15.39 4.12 -16.49
N ALA A 165 -16.02 3.43 -15.53
CA ALA A 165 -16.96 4.03 -14.59
C ALA A 165 -16.30 4.99 -13.58
N LEU A 166 -15.06 4.72 -13.16
CA LEU A 166 -14.36 5.51 -12.15
C LEU A 166 -13.34 6.50 -12.73
N GLY A 167 -13.05 6.43 -14.03
CA GLY A 167 -12.07 7.29 -14.69
C GLY A 167 -10.62 7.06 -14.22
N LEU A 168 -10.32 5.87 -13.69
CA LEU A 168 -9.00 5.50 -13.16
C LEU A 168 -8.47 4.24 -13.87
N PRO A 169 -7.17 4.14 -14.15
CA PRO A 169 -6.58 2.95 -14.76
C PRO A 169 -6.62 1.75 -13.80
N VAL A 170 -6.67 0.52 -14.32
CA VAL A 170 -6.54 -0.70 -13.52
C VAL A 170 -5.06 -1.00 -13.25
N GLY A 171 -4.63 -0.92 -11.99
CA GLY A 171 -3.28 -1.29 -11.58
C GLY A 171 -3.16 -2.77 -11.27
N LEU A 172 -4.22 -3.38 -10.72
CA LEU A 172 -4.26 -4.82 -10.49
C LEU A 172 -5.69 -5.38 -10.53
N THR A 173 -5.78 -6.68 -10.82
CA THR A 173 -7.01 -7.46 -10.67
C THR A 173 -6.79 -8.60 -9.68
N VAL A 174 -7.76 -8.79 -8.79
CA VAL A 174 -7.82 -9.88 -7.82
C VAL A 174 -9.04 -10.74 -8.12
N PRO A 175 -8.91 -12.06 -8.26
CA PRO A 175 -10.05 -12.93 -8.48
C PRO A 175 -10.89 -13.05 -7.20
N GLU A 176 -12.19 -13.25 -7.38
CA GLU A 176 -13.08 -13.60 -6.27
C GLU A 176 -12.79 -15.02 -5.77
N ASP A 177 -12.38 -15.14 -4.51
CA ASP A 177 -12.05 -16.41 -3.85
C ASP A 177 -12.30 -16.26 -2.35
N ALA A 178 -13.58 -16.37 -1.98
CA ALA A 178 -14.04 -16.14 -0.63
C ALA A 178 -13.27 -17.00 0.39
N MET A 179 -13.09 -18.30 0.12
CA MET A 179 -12.39 -19.20 1.05
C MET A 179 -10.96 -18.74 1.33
N SER A 180 -10.20 -18.34 0.31
CA SER A 180 -8.85 -17.81 0.56
C SER A 180 -8.90 -16.46 1.27
N ALA A 181 -9.86 -15.59 0.95
CA ALA A 181 -10.04 -14.30 1.61
C ALA A 181 -10.32 -14.44 3.11
N HIS A 182 -11.18 -15.38 3.53
CA HIS A 182 -11.49 -15.63 4.95
C HIS A 182 -10.24 -16.06 5.76
N VAL A 183 -9.27 -16.72 5.14
CA VAL A 183 -7.99 -17.04 5.81
C VAL A 183 -7.22 -15.76 6.13
N PHE A 184 -7.16 -14.80 5.20
CA PHE A 184 -6.39 -13.57 5.39
C PHE A 184 -7.11 -12.51 6.20
N SER A 185 -8.44 -12.42 6.09
CA SER A 185 -9.25 -11.40 6.75
C SER A 185 -9.75 -11.82 8.14
N ASP A 186 -10.09 -13.09 8.32
CA ASP A 186 -10.73 -13.60 9.56
C ASP A 186 -9.90 -14.65 10.29
N GLY A 187 -8.69 -14.97 9.78
CA GLY A 187 -7.81 -15.95 10.41
C GLY A 187 -8.35 -17.37 10.31
N ALA A 188 -9.28 -17.63 9.36
CA ALA A 188 -9.87 -18.93 9.17
C ALA A 188 -8.79 -20.00 8.89
N ARG A 189 -9.13 -21.26 9.22
CA ARG A 189 -8.20 -22.38 9.01
C ARG A 189 -7.78 -22.44 7.54
N SER A 190 -6.46 -22.39 7.30
CA SER A 190 -5.90 -22.49 5.95
C SER A 190 -6.35 -23.79 5.28
N PRO A 191 -6.95 -23.74 4.07
CA PRO A 191 -7.26 -24.93 3.30
C PRO A 191 -5.98 -25.61 2.83
N ALA A 192 -6.10 -26.88 2.44
CA ALA A 192 -5.02 -27.60 1.78
C ALA A 192 -4.64 -26.89 0.47
N ARG A 193 -3.33 -26.70 0.24
CA ARG A 193 -2.78 -26.05 -0.96
C ARG A 193 -3.34 -24.63 -1.20
N LEU A 194 -3.42 -23.81 -0.14
CA LEU A 194 -3.76 -22.38 -0.23
C LEU A 194 -2.91 -21.65 -1.29
N ASP A 195 -1.65 -22.05 -1.43
CA ASP A 195 -0.69 -21.52 -2.41
C ASP A 195 -1.10 -21.74 -3.88
N ARG A 196 -2.01 -22.68 -4.14
CA ARG A 196 -2.52 -22.98 -5.48
C ARG A 196 -3.85 -22.29 -5.79
N ARG A 197 -4.47 -21.63 -4.81
CA ARG A 197 -5.77 -20.98 -4.95
C ARG A 197 -5.65 -19.71 -5.82
N PRO A 198 -6.73 -19.31 -6.54
CA PRO A 198 -6.71 -18.14 -7.42
C PRO A 198 -6.21 -16.87 -6.76
N LEU A 199 -6.70 -16.54 -5.55
CA LEU A 199 -6.30 -15.33 -4.83
C LEU A 199 -4.80 -15.31 -4.55
N TRP A 200 -4.25 -16.38 -3.97
CA TRP A 200 -2.82 -16.46 -3.66
C TRP A 200 -1.95 -16.28 -4.92
N ARG A 201 -2.29 -16.99 -6.00
CA ARG A 201 -1.54 -16.92 -7.26
C ARG A 201 -1.59 -15.53 -7.88
N ALA A 202 -2.77 -14.91 -7.90
CA ALA A 202 -2.94 -13.56 -8.43
C ALA A 202 -2.19 -12.53 -7.59
N THR A 203 -2.34 -12.54 -6.26
CA THR A 203 -1.64 -11.63 -5.36
C THR A 203 -0.14 -11.78 -5.46
N ARG A 204 0.39 -13.01 -5.50
CA ARG A 204 1.83 -13.26 -5.67
C ARG A 204 2.35 -12.73 -7.01
N ARG A 205 1.58 -12.88 -8.09
CA ARG A 205 1.94 -12.34 -9.41
C ARG A 205 1.93 -10.82 -9.40
N ASN A 206 0.89 -10.20 -8.85
CA ASN A 206 0.74 -8.75 -8.77
C ASN A 206 1.85 -8.13 -7.90
N ALA A 207 2.15 -8.70 -6.73
CA ALA A 207 3.22 -8.24 -5.85
C ALA A 207 4.59 -8.26 -6.56
N ARG A 208 4.90 -9.33 -7.30
CA ARG A 208 6.13 -9.41 -8.11
C ARG A 208 6.17 -8.39 -9.24
N ALA A 209 5.02 -8.05 -9.84
CA ALA A 209 4.94 -7.04 -10.88
C ALA A 209 5.21 -5.64 -10.30
N PHE A 210 4.57 -5.29 -9.17
CA PHE A 210 4.84 -4.03 -8.48
C PHE A 210 6.28 -3.91 -8.04
N HIS A 211 6.86 -4.95 -7.43
CA HIS A 211 8.27 -4.95 -7.06
C HIS A 211 9.17 -4.65 -8.27
N ARG A 212 8.99 -5.35 -9.39
CA ARG A 212 9.79 -5.08 -10.61
C ARG A 212 9.60 -3.67 -11.16
N GLN A 213 8.40 -3.12 -11.05
CA GLN A 213 8.10 -1.78 -11.55
C GLN A 213 8.66 -0.68 -10.64
N ALA A 214 8.62 -0.88 -9.32
CA ALA A 214 9.19 0.04 -8.33
C ALA A 214 10.72 0.06 -8.38
N HIS A 215 11.35 -1.09 -8.65
CA HIS A 215 12.80 -1.25 -8.70
C HIS A 215 13.36 -1.28 -10.13
N GLN A 216 12.60 -0.81 -11.11
CA GLN A 216 13.08 -0.74 -12.49
C GLN A 216 14.10 0.41 -12.60
N PRO A 217 15.35 0.16 -13.05
CA PRO A 217 16.32 1.23 -13.22
C PRO A 217 15.78 2.24 -14.23
N VAL A 218 15.83 3.53 -13.88
CA VAL A 218 15.51 4.62 -14.80
C VAL A 218 16.42 4.47 -16.02
N ARG A 219 15.85 4.15 -17.18
CA ARG A 219 16.60 4.15 -18.43
C ARG A 219 16.88 5.60 -18.81
N PHE A 220 18.13 6.01 -18.71
CA PHE A 220 18.58 7.22 -19.39
C PHE A 220 18.63 6.89 -20.88
N ASP A 221 17.75 7.49 -21.66
CA ASP A 221 17.79 7.43 -23.10
C ASP A 221 18.91 8.37 -23.58
N HIS A 222 20.10 7.83 -23.79
CA HIS A 222 21.22 8.56 -24.38
C HIS A 222 21.09 8.59 -25.91
N ASP A 223 19.99 9.14 -26.42
CA ASP A 223 19.85 9.46 -27.84
C ASP A 223 19.14 10.80 -28.02
N THR A 224 19.86 11.87 -27.70
CA THR A 224 19.70 13.14 -28.41
C THR A 224 21.05 13.47 -29.02
N ASN A 225 21.23 13.00 -30.25
CA ASN A 225 22.27 13.42 -31.17
C ASN A 225 22.06 14.92 -31.47
N VAL A 226 22.56 15.78 -30.57
CA VAL A 226 22.72 17.20 -30.86
C VAL A 226 23.90 17.30 -31.82
N GLY A 227 23.60 17.44 -33.11
CA GLY A 227 24.57 17.74 -34.13
C GLY A 227 25.39 18.96 -33.72
N VAL A 228 26.66 18.74 -33.42
CA VAL A 228 27.65 19.80 -33.30
C VAL A 228 28.15 20.06 -34.71
N ASP A 229 27.52 21.03 -35.39
CA ASP A 229 28.10 21.66 -36.58
C ASP A 229 29.37 22.39 -36.16
N ILE A 230 30.52 21.77 -36.45
CA ILE A 230 31.83 22.42 -36.35
C ILE A 230 31.94 23.40 -37.52
N VAL A 231 31.67 24.67 -37.24
CA VAL A 231 32.02 25.79 -38.12
C VAL A 231 33.54 25.84 -38.22
N ARG A 232 34.08 25.37 -39.35
CA ARG A 232 35.43 25.72 -39.81
C ARG A 232 35.41 27.20 -40.25
N ALA A 233 35.79 28.10 -39.35
CA ALA A 233 36.24 29.43 -39.72
C ALA A 233 37.77 29.40 -39.82
N GLY A 234 38.27 29.69 -41.04
CA GLY A 234 39.69 29.76 -41.34
C GLY A 234 40.36 30.96 -40.67
N ILE A 235 41.65 30.78 -40.39
CA ILE A 235 42.59 31.85 -40.11
C ILE A 235 43.68 31.72 -41.19
N GLU A 236 43.62 32.63 -42.16
CA GLU A 236 44.79 33.31 -42.70
C GLU A 236 44.93 34.64 -41.96
#